data_AF-A0A8B8DDY0-F1
#
_entry.id   AF-A0A8B8DDY0-F1
#
_cell.length_a   1.000
_cell.length_b   1.000
_cell.length_c   1.000
_cell.angle_alpha   90.00
_cell.angle_beta   90.00
_cell.angle_gamma   90.00
#
_symmetry.space_group_name_H-M   'P 1'
#
loop_
_entity.id
_entity.type
_entity.pdbx_description
1 polymer ?
#
loop_
_entity_poly.entity_id
_entity_poly.type
_entity_poly.pdbx_seq_one_letter_code
_entity_poly.pdbx_strand_id
1 'polypeptide(L)'
;MPKDNLKDKLEGNELDLSLNNLDTVPVKELAAIPKGTHLDLSCNQLLSIPDSFCSLTHLVKIDLSKNRLTELPENFGNLQSLQHLDLLGNQLVLLPISFYKLTKLKWLDLKDNPLQIDLKKIAGDCLDENQCKKCATQVLKYLRDCNSELERLKQKKLKEEREKKKRLQAQEEAEKERVRQERKQKKMANKQKKDDEAPRKDEPSPASKAGSENLSNGSGKPAKKPKNADTKSRMSWLSILAILMAVIGILIGGLYTVCQDKKQGVCDQYWRPAETRARVFLANVKTNTGELFQKSTDAVLNYYNKYMNRETSTEKKTPENTKNTGSTVKEKTAHKENVQT
;
A
#
# COMPACT_ATOMS: atom_id res chain seq x y z
N MET A 1 23.17 -5.56 20.24
CA MET A 1 22.70 -5.94 21.59
C MET A 1 23.64 -6.99 22.16
N PRO A 2 24.26 -6.74 23.32
CA PRO A 2 24.79 -7.81 24.17
C PRO A 2 23.65 -8.75 24.60
N LYS A 3 23.98 -9.90 25.20
CA LYS A 3 22.97 -10.83 25.75
C LYS A 3 22.55 -10.43 27.17
N ASP A 4 22.29 -9.15 27.37
CA ASP A 4 21.79 -8.64 28.63
C ASP A 4 20.40 -9.26 28.85
N ASN A 5 20.25 -10.01 29.93
CA ASN A 5 19.04 -10.77 30.20
C ASN A 5 17.93 -9.77 30.56
N LEU A 6 16.88 -9.64 29.73
CA LEU A 6 15.82 -8.63 29.94
C LEU A 6 15.12 -8.77 31.31
N LYS A 7 15.24 -9.91 32.00
CA LYS A 7 14.76 -10.08 33.38
C LYS A 7 15.53 -9.23 34.40
N ASP A 8 16.77 -8.88 34.11
CA ASP A 8 17.64 -8.07 34.98
C ASP A 8 17.27 -6.57 34.88
N LYS A 9 16.50 -6.21 33.85
CA LYS A 9 15.88 -4.88 33.65
C LYS A 9 14.41 -4.82 34.13
N LEU A 10 13.91 -5.87 34.80
CA LEU A 10 12.54 -5.93 35.32
C LEU A 10 12.49 -5.45 36.79
N GLU A 11 12.13 -4.20 37.00
CA GLU A 11 11.86 -3.66 38.34
C GLU A 11 10.40 -3.92 38.73
N GLY A 12 10.18 -5.05 39.39
CA GLY A 12 8.86 -5.50 39.86
C GLY A 12 7.93 -5.92 38.71
N ASN A 13 7.23 -4.94 38.13
CA ASN A 13 6.28 -5.08 37.02
C ASN A 13 6.67 -4.24 35.79
N GLU A 14 7.76 -3.47 35.88
CA GLU A 14 8.19 -2.47 34.91
C GLU A 14 9.50 -2.87 34.25
N LEU A 15 9.56 -2.75 32.93
CA LEU A 15 10.68 -3.18 32.11
C LEU A 15 11.16 -2.00 31.27
N ASP A 16 12.28 -1.40 31.71
CA ASP A 16 12.89 -0.26 31.03
C ASP A 16 13.79 -0.71 29.87
N LEU A 17 13.34 -0.43 28.65
CA LEU A 17 14.11 -0.54 27.41
C LEU A 17 14.30 0.82 26.72
N SER A 18 14.07 1.94 27.42
CA SER A 18 14.32 3.30 26.92
C SER A 18 15.79 3.50 26.54
N LEU A 19 16.07 4.41 25.59
CA LEU A 19 17.45 4.84 25.25
C LEU A 19 18.43 3.72 24.81
N ASN A 20 17.98 2.50 24.50
CA ASN A 20 18.85 1.35 24.15
C ASN A 20 19.21 1.29 22.64
N ASN A 21 19.02 2.37 21.89
CA ASN A 21 19.21 2.44 20.43
C ASN A 21 18.49 1.30 19.66
N LEU A 22 17.32 0.88 20.12
CA LEU A 22 16.55 -0.20 19.49
C LEU A 22 15.99 0.23 18.13
N ASP A 23 16.43 -0.44 17.06
CA ASP A 23 15.84 -0.33 15.72
C ASP A 23 14.62 -1.27 15.55
N THR A 24 14.48 -2.28 16.43
CA THR A 24 13.37 -3.24 16.44
C THR A 24 13.05 -3.72 17.86
N VAL A 25 11.81 -4.17 18.09
CA VAL A 25 11.33 -4.58 19.42
C VAL A 25 11.64 -6.07 19.68
N PRO A 26 12.26 -6.43 20.83
CA PRO A 26 12.60 -7.81 21.18
C PRO A 26 11.38 -8.61 21.67
N VAL A 27 10.40 -8.86 20.78
CA VAL A 27 9.09 -9.42 21.14
C VAL A 27 9.17 -10.83 21.76
N LYS A 28 10.14 -11.67 21.34
CA LYS A 28 10.27 -13.03 21.88
C LYS A 28 10.73 -13.01 23.34
N GLU A 29 11.62 -12.09 23.63
CA GLU A 29 12.23 -11.87 24.94
C GLU A 29 11.21 -11.22 25.88
N LEU A 30 10.43 -10.24 25.39
CA LEU A 30 9.27 -9.67 26.10
C LEU A 30 8.21 -10.73 26.43
N ALA A 31 7.87 -11.60 25.46
CA ALA A 31 6.90 -12.68 25.67
C ALA A 31 7.32 -13.69 26.75
N ALA A 32 8.62 -13.79 27.06
CA ALA A 32 9.16 -14.63 28.13
C ALA A 32 9.08 -13.99 29.53
N ILE A 33 8.59 -12.75 29.65
CA ILE A 33 8.51 -11.99 30.92
C ILE A 33 7.07 -11.51 31.16
N PRO A 34 6.07 -12.40 31.35
CA PRO A 34 4.66 -12.02 31.51
C PRO A 34 4.33 -11.26 32.81
N LYS A 35 5.32 -11.01 33.68
CA LYS A 35 5.23 -10.09 34.82
C LYS A 35 5.44 -8.61 34.42
N GLY A 36 6.18 -8.37 33.33
CA GLY A 36 6.36 -7.04 32.76
C GLY A 36 5.04 -6.55 32.17
N THR A 37 4.30 -5.76 32.94
CA THR A 37 3.03 -5.16 32.51
C THR A 37 3.18 -3.68 32.15
N HIS A 38 4.29 -3.08 32.54
CA HIS A 38 4.72 -1.74 32.15
C HIS A 38 5.99 -1.90 31.31
N LEU A 39 6.01 -1.28 30.14
CA LEU A 39 7.09 -1.41 29.17
C LEU A 39 7.46 -0.03 28.62
N ASP A 40 8.66 0.43 28.93
CA ASP A 40 9.22 1.65 28.35
C ASP A 40 10.08 1.25 27.13
N LEU A 41 9.74 1.77 25.96
CA LEU A 41 10.49 1.67 24.71
C LEU A 41 10.82 3.07 24.15
N SER A 42 10.70 4.11 24.96
CA SER A 42 10.89 5.51 24.58
C SER A 42 12.31 5.83 24.13
N CYS A 43 12.47 6.94 23.40
CA CYS A 43 13.77 7.49 23.01
C CYS A 43 14.66 6.48 22.24
N ASN A 44 14.06 5.55 21.51
CA ASN A 44 14.73 4.56 20.67
C ASN A 44 14.66 4.95 19.17
N GLN A 45 14.99 4.04 18.27
CA GLN A 45 15.04 4.28 16.82
C GLN A 45 13.95 3.52 16.06
N LEU A 46 12.90 3.05 16.74
CA LEU A 46 11.86 2.18 16.19
C LEU A 46 11.13 2.87 15.03
N LEU A 47 11.23 2.30 13.82
CA LEU A 47 10.54 2.77 12.61
C LEU A 47 9.12 2.18 12.47
N SER A 48 8.91 1.01 13.05
CA SER A 48 7.64 0.29 13.11
C SER A 48 7.61 -0.66 14.32
N ILE A 49 6.40 -1.08 14.71
CA ILE A 49 6.16 -2.16 15.66
C ILE A 49 5.77 -3.41 14.84
N PRO A 50 6.30 -4.62 15.12
CA PRO A 50 5.91 -5.83 14.40
C PRO A 50 4.55 -6.37 14.89
N ASP A 51 3.75 -6.96 13.99
CA ASP A 51 2.41 -7.53 14.30
C ASP A 51 2.40 -8.52 15.47
N SER A 52 3.52 -9.18 15.75
CA SER A 52 3.70 -10.11 16.87
C SER A 52 3.69 -9.43 18.23
N PHE A 53 4.06 -8.16 18.33
CA PHE A 53 3.98 -7.36 19.57
C PHE A 53 2.55 -7.32 20.12
N CYS A 54 1.55 -7.31 19.22
CA CYS A 54 0.14 -7.28 19.57
C CYS A 54 -0.39 -8.59 20.17
N SER A 55 0.47 -9.60 20.36
CA SER A 55 0.21 -10.80 21.17
C SER A 55 0.53 -10.61 22.66
N LEU A 56 1.25 -9.54 23.05
CA LEU A 56 1.62 -9.20 24.43
C LEU A 56 0.43 -8.61 25.21
N THR A 57 -0.70 -9.32 25.21
CA THR A 57 -2.00 -8.91 25.74
C THR A 57 -2.05 -8.70 27.27
N HIS A 58 -0.95 -8.98 27.98
CA HIS A 58 -0.74 -8.69 29.39
C HIS A 58 -0.24 -7.27 29.67
N LEU A 59 0.23 -6.53 28.65
CA LEU A 59 0.70 -5.15 28.82
C LEU A 59 -0.44 -4.20 29.22
N VAL A 60 -0.13 -3.34 30.19
CA VAL A 60 -1.06 -2.39 30.85
C VAL A 60 -0.60 -0.94 30.65
N LYS A 61 0.71 -0.68 30.67
CA LYS A 61 1.30 0.59 30.21
C LYS A 61 2.36 0.32 29.15
N ILE A 62 2.40 1.16 28.13
CA ILE A 62 3.42 1.15 27.08
C ILE A 62 3.84 2.60 26.81
N ASP A 63 5.13 2.91 26.91
CA ASP A 63 5.71 4.14 26.36
C ASP A 63 6.44 3.81 25.05
N LEU A 64 6.05 4.49 23.98
CA LEU A 64 6.68 4.45 22.65
C LEU A 64 7.07 5.85 22.15
N SER A 65 7.13 6.84 23.04
CA SER A 65 7.45 8.23 22.75
C SER A 65 8.86 8.41 22.17
N LYS A 66 9.08 9.52 21.46
CA LYS A 66 10.38 9.96 20.91
C LYS A 66 11.07 8.87 20.07
N ASN A 67 10.29 8.11 19.32
CA ASN A 67 10.73 7.11 18.35
C ASN A 67 10.54 7.64 16.93
N ARG A 68 10.54 6.76 15.92
CA ARG A 68 10.40 7.11 14.50
C ARG A 68 9.22 6.36 13.85
N LEU A 69 8.23 5.96 14.65
CA LEU A 69 7.12 5.11 14.21
C LEU A 69 6.29 5.81 13.14
N THR A 70 6.23 5.23 11.95
CA THR A 70 5.46 5.75 10.81
C THR A 70 4.03 5.22 10.77
N GLU A 71 3.82 4.00 11.25
CA GLU A 71 2.50 3.39 11.47
C GLU A 71 2.54 2.38 12.63
N LEU A 72 1.35 1.99 13.11
CA LEU A 72 1.15 0.90 14.07
C LEU A 72 0.45 -0.28 13.37
N PRO A 73 0.75 -1.55 13.75
CA PRO A 73 0.11 -2.76 13.25
C PRO A 73 -1.42 -2.68 13.10
N GLU A 74 -1.96 -3.26 12.03
CA GLU A 74 -3.43 -3.30 11.83
C GLU A 74 -4.15 -4.05 12.96
N ASN A 75 -3.45 -4.91 13.70
CA ASN A 75 -3.94 -5.68 14.85
C ASN A 75 -3.66 -5.04 16.23
N PHE A 76 -3.14 -3.80 16.32
CA PHE A 76 -2.75 -3.15 17.58
C PHE A 76 -3.87 -3.10 18.64
N GLY A 77 -5.13 -3.03 18.21
CA GLY A 77 -6.32 -3.16 19.07
C GLY A 77 -6.47 -4.48 19.83
N ASN A 78 -5.59 -5.47 19.62
CA ASN A 78 -5.57 -6.73 20.37
C ASN A 78 -5.00 -6.59 21.80
N LEU A 79 -4.34 -5.47 22.13
CA LEU A 79 -3.78 -5.20 23.47
C LEU A 79 -4.88 -4.85 24.49
N GLN A 80 -5.79 -5.78 24.75
CA GLN A 80 -7.02 -5.60 25.54
C GLN A 80 -6.81 -5.26 27.04
N SER A 81 -5.57 -5.31 27.54
CA SER A 81 -5.22 -4.92 28.92
C SER A 81 -4.66 -3.51 29.03
N LEU A 82 -4.35 -2.87 27.89
CA LEU A 82 -3.68 -1.58 27.82
C LEU A 82 -4.56 -0.46 28.39
N GLN A 83 -4.01 0.28 29.35
CA GLN A 83 -4.67 1.38 30.06
C GLN A 83 -3.98 2.73 29.85
N HIS A 84 -2.69 2.73 29.52
CA HIS A 84 -1.89 3.93 29.25
C HIS A 84 -0.97 3.66 28.05
N LEU A 85 -0.96 4.57 27.09
CA LEU A 85 -0.12 4.48 25.89
C LEU A 85 0.44 5.86 25.54
N ASP A 86 1.77 5.99 25.52
CA ASP A 86 2.44 7.18 25.00
C ASP A 86 2.97 6.92 23.57
N LEU A 87 2.70 7.86 22.67
CA LEU A 87 3.18 7.89 21.28
C LEU A 87 3.74 9.27 20.89
N LEU A 88 3.93 10.19 21.85
CA LEU A 88 4.48 11.54 21.70
C LEU A 88 5.73 11.55 20.80
N GLY A 89 5.82 12.48 19.86
CA GLY A 89 7.03 12.68 19.05
C GLY A 89 7.39 11.47 18.19
N ASN A 90 6.43 11.00 17.37
CA ASN A 90 6.61 9.96 16.36
C ASN A 90 6.18 10.50 14.97
N GLN A 91 6.17 9.63 13.95
CA GLN A 91 5.81 9.99 12.57
C GLN A 91 4.42 9.47 12.15
N LEU A 92 3.53 9.20 13.11
CA LEU A 92 2.20 8.66 12.82
C LEU A 92 1.32 9.70 12.12
N VAL A 93 0.78 9.35 10.95
CA VAL A 93 -0.24 10.16 10.26
C VAL A 93 -1.65 9.64 10.55
N LEU A 94 -1.79 8.33 10.82
CA LEU A 94 -3.04 7.63 11.07
C LEU A 94 -2.86 6.61 12.19
N LEU A 95 -3.97 6.22 12.83
CA LEU A 95 -4.05 5.06 13.71
C LEU A 95 -4.79 3.92 13.02
N PRO A 96 -4.43 2.65 13.26
CA PRO A 96 -5.12 1.50 12.68
C PRO A 96 -6.56 1.42 13.17
N ILE A 97 -7.51 1.06 12.30
CA ILE A 97 -8.94 0.99 12.66
C ILE A 97 -9.19 0.07 13.86
N SER A 98 -8.39 -0.97 14.09
CA SER A 98 -8.56 -1.85 15.26
C SER A 98 -8.41 -1.14 16.61
N PHE A 99 -7.77 0.04 16.66
CA PHE A 99 -7.44 0.77 17.89
C PHE A 99 -8.67 1.07 18.78
N TYR A 100 -9.90 1.18 18.23
CA TYR A 100 -11.13 1.33 19.04
C TYR A 100 -11.39 0.16 20.01
N LYS A 101 -10.75 -1.00 19.78
CA LYS A 101 -10.85 -2.21 20.62
C LYS A 101 -10.06 -2.11 21.92
N LEU A 102 -9.20 -1.10 22.09
CA LEU A 102 -8.49 -0.81 23.34
C LEU A 102 -9.45 -0.23 24.39
N THR A 103 -10.50 -0.98 24.74
CA THR A 103 -11.64 -0.53 25.57
C THR A 103 -11.29 -0.21 27.02
N LYS A 104 -10.07 -0.55 27.47
CA LYS A 104 -9.52 -0.20 28.79
C LYS A 104 -8.57 1.01 28.74
N LEU A 105 -8.23 1.55 27.58
CA LEU A 105 -7.29 2.66 27.44
C LEU A 105 -7.89 3.94 28.05
N LYS A 106 -7.23 4.44 29.10
CA LYS A 106 -7.64 5.59 29.91
C LYS A 106 -6.78 6.82 29.67
N TRP A 107 -5.57 6.66 29.13
CA TRP A 107 -4.61 7.74 28.91
C TRP A 107 -3.92 7.50 27.57
N LEU A 108 -3.83 8.54 26.75
CA LEU A 108 -3.22 8.51 25.44
C LEU A 108 -2.59 9.86 25.11
N ASP A 109 -1.31 9.88 24.76
CA ASP A 109 -0.72 11.00 24.03
C ASP A 109 -0.45 10.63 22.56
N LEU A 110 -0.65 11.62 21.68
CA LEU A 110 -0.38 11.60 20.24
C LEU A 110 0.27 12.92 19.78
N LYS A 111 0.74 13.76 20.71
CA LYS A 111 1.46 15.02 20.42
C LYS A 111 2.66 14.80 19.52
N ASP A 112 3.05 15.88 18.85
CA ASP A 112 4.22 15.96 17.96
C ASP A 112 4.29 14.84 16.90
N ASN A 113 3.12 14.33 16.50
CA ASN A 113 2.93 13.45 15.35
C ASN A 113 2.29 14.22 14.17
N PRO A 114 2.63 13.86 12.91
CA PRO A 114 2.06 14.44 11.68
C PRO A 114 0.63 13.93 11.37
N LEU A 115 -0.22 13.78 12.39
CA LEU A 115 -1.59 13.25 12.28
C LEU A 115 -2.44 13.96 11.20
N GLN A 116 -3.29 13.21 10.51
CA GLN A 116 -4.36 13.78 9.68
C GLN A 116 -5.19 14.79 10.49
N ILE A 117 -5.52 15.91 9.85
CA ILE A 117 -6.20 17.09 10.43
C ILE A 117 -7.38 16.71 11.34
N ASP A 118 -8.21 15.76 10.91
CA ASP A 118 -9.43 15.37 11.62
C ASP A 118 -9.11 14.57 12.90
N LEU A 119 -8.19 13.62 12.82
CA LEU A 119 -7.68 12.88 13.98
C LEU A 119 -6.93 13.81 14.94
N LYS A 120 -6.16 14.78 14.42
CA LYS A 120 -5.44 15.78 15.24
C LYS A 120 -6.41 16.64 16.06
N LYS A 121 -7.52 17.10 15.47
CA LYS A 121 -8.59 17.83 16.17
C LYS A 121 -9.29 16.99 17.25
N ILE A 122 -9.36 15.68 17.05
CA ILE A 122 -10.07 14.74 17.94
C ILE A 122 -9.19 14.25 19.09
N ALA A 123 -7.87 14.12 18.86
CA ALA A 123 -6.88 13.89 19.91
C ALA A 123 -6.71 15.13 20.80
N GLY A 124 -6.61 16.32 20.17
CA GLY A 124 -6.46 17.59 20.88
C GLY A 124 -5.08 17.75 21.52
N ASP A 125 -5.09 18.15 22.80
CA ASP A 125 -3.89 18.35 23.61
C ASP A 125 -3.81 17.28 24.73
N CYS A 126 -2.62 17.16 25.34
CA CYS A 126 -2.32 16.24 26.45
C CYS A 126 -1.32 16.91 27.41
N LEU A 127 -1.63 18.14 27.85
CA LEU A 127 -0.80 18.90 28.80
C LEU A 127 -1.06 18.53 30.27
N ASP A 128 -2.18 17.84 30.53
CA ASP A 128 -2.53 17.31 31.85
C ASP A 128 -3.26 15.97 31.73
N GLU A 129 -3.33 15.21 32.83
CA GLU A 129 -3.89 13.86 32.86
C GLU A 129 -5.36 13.81 32.37
N ASN A 130 -6.15 14.87 32.58
CA ASN A 130 -7.54 14.95 32.13
C ASN A 130 -7.65 15.26 30.62
N GLN A 131 -6.69 15.98 30.06
CA GLN A 131 -6.58 16.15 28.60
C GLN A 131 -6.25 14.81 27.93
N CYS A 132 -5.24 14.09 28.42
CA CYS A 132 -4.85 12.77 27.89
C CYS A 132 -5.97 11.72 28.06
N LYS A 133 -6.78 11.80 29.14
CA LYS A 133 -8.02 11.01 29.32
C LYS A 133 -9.10 11.34 28.28
N LYS A 134 -9.25 12.62 27.91
CA LYS A 134 -10.17 13.05 26.84
C LYS A 134 -9.68 12.56 25.48
N CYS A 135 -8.39 12.75 25.16
CA CYS A 135 -7.74 12.23 23.95
C CYS A 135 -8.04 10.73 23.74
N ALA A 136 -7.73 9.88 24.73
CA ALA A 136 -8.03 8.45 24.68
C ALA A 136 -9.52 8.19 24.37
N THR A 137 -10.42 8.81 25.15
CA THR A 137 -11.87 8.61 25.02
C THR A 137 -12.41 9.05 23.65
N GLN A 138 -11.93 10.20 23.13
CA GLN A 138 -12.38 10.81 21.88
C GLN A 138 -11.85 10.06 20.66
N VAL A 139 -10.57 9.67 20.66
CA VAL A 139 -9.95 8.87 19.59
C VAL A 139 -10.58 7.48 19.50
N LEU A 140 -10.79 6.79 20.63
CA LEU A 140 -11.48 5.49 20.65
C LEU A 140 -12.91 5.56 20.10
N LYS A 141 -13.65 6.63 20.45
CA LYS A 141 -15.00 6.85 19.92
C LYS A 141 -14.96 7.07 18.41
N TYR A 142 -14.13 8.00 17.93
CA TYR A 142 -14.00 8.32 16.51
C TYR A 142 -13.67 7.08 15.67
N LEU A 143 -12.69 6.29 16.08
CA LEU A 143 -12.30 5.08 15.33
C LEU A 143 -13.38 3.97 15.39
N ARG A 144 -14.23 3.93 16.43
CA ARG A 144 -15.40 3.05 16.51
C ARG A 144 -16.50 3.48 15.53
N ASP A 145 -16.74 4.78 15.45
CA ASP A 145 -17.73 5.37 14.55
C ASP A 145 -17.28 5.18 13.08
N CYS A 146 -16.00 5.40 12.78
CA CYS A 146 -15.38 5.09 11.48
C CYS A 146 -15.46 3.59 11.12
N ASN A 147 -15.20 2.68 12.06
CA ASN A 147 -15.35 1.24 11.83
C ASN A 147 -16.80 0.88 11.50
N SER A 148 -17.78 1.50 12.17
CA SER A 148 -19.20 1.21 11.98
C SER A 148 -19.67 1.56 10.57
N GLU A 149 -19.26 2.71 10.04
CA GLU A 149 -19.53 3.08 8.64
C GLU A 149 -18.70 2.28 7.63
N LEU A 150 -17.46 1.86 7.97
CA LEU A 150 -16.67 0.93 7.15
C LEU A 150 -17.40 -0.42 6.97
N GLU A 151 -17.93 -1.00 8.05
CA GLU A 151 -18.70 -2.24 7.99
C GLU A 151 -20.03 -2.07 7.25
N ARG A 152 -20.74 -0.95 7.46
CA ARG A 152 -21.95 -0.61 6.69
C ARG A 152 -21.68 -0.56 5.18
N LEU A 153 -20.56 0.04 4.78
CA LEU A 153 -20.14 0.13 3.38
C LEU A 153 -19.71 -1.23 2.81
N LYS A 154 -19.03 -2.08 3.59
CA LYS A 154 -18.73 -3.48 3.20
C LYS A 154 -20.01 -4.29 2.99
N GLN A 155 -20.96 -4.23 3.92
CA GLN A 155 -22.25 -4.93 3.82
C GLN A 155 -23.07 -4.46 2.60
N LYS A 156 -23.07 -3.15 2.30
CA LYS A 156 -23.70 -2.60 1.10
C LYS A 156 -23.08 -3.14 -0.18
N LYS A 157 -21.74 -3.08 -0.33
CA LYS A 157 -21.02 -3.63 -1.49
C LYS A 157 -21.31 -5.13 -1.67
N LEU A 158 -21.29 -5.91 -0.59
CA LEU A 158 -21.61 -7.34 -0.60
C LEU A 158 -23.07 -7.62 -1.04
N LYS A 159 -24.04 -6.78 -0.64
CA LYS A 159 -25.42 -6.88 -1.12
C LYS A 159 -25.52 -6.57 -2.61
N GLU A 160 -24.90 -5.48 -3.07
CA GLU A 160 -24.89 -5.07 -4.48
C GLU A 160 -24.24 -6.14 -5.38
N GLU A 161 -23.15 -6.77 -4.94
CA GLU A 161 -22.55 -7.91 -5.62
C GLU A 161 -23.48 -9.14 -5.68
N ARG A 162 -24.14 -9.48 -4.57
CA ARG A 162 -25.09 -10.61 -4.50
C ARG A 162 -26.28 -10.37 -5.43
N GLU A 163 -26.80 -9.15 -5.50
CA GLU A 163 -27.85 -8.77 -6.45
C GLU A 163 -27.36 -8.81 -7.90
N LYS A 164 -26.15 -8.30 -8.19
CA LYS A 164 -25.56 -8.38 -9.55
C LYS A 164 -25.38 -9.83 -10.01
N LYS A 165 -24.89 -10.71 -9.14
CA LYS A 165 -24.74 -12.16 -9.39
C LYS A 165 -26.09 -12.82 -9.66
N LYS A 166 -27.12 -12.55 -8.85
CA LYS A 166 -28.50 -13.03 -9.08
C LYS A 166 -29.10 -12.54 -10.39
N ARG A 167 -28.91 -11.26 -10.75
CA ARG A 167 -29.40 -10.70 -12.02
C ARG A 167 -28.74 -11.36 -13.23
N LEU A 168 -27.43 -11.62 -13.18
CA LEU A 168 -26.72 -12.33 -14.25
C LEU A 168 -27.22 -13.78 -14.38
N GLN A 169 -27.37 -14.50 -13.28
CA GLN A 169 -27.93 -15.87 -13.30
C GLN A 169 -29.35 -15.91 -13.90
N ALA A 170 -30.23 -14.99 -13.50
CA ALA A 170 -31.58 -14.88 -14.06
C ALA A 170 -31.58 -14.50 -15.56
N GLN A 171 -30.62 -13.69 -16.01
CA GLN A 171 -30.44 -13.37 -17.44
C GLN A 171 -29.99 -14.60 -18.24
N GLU A 172 -29.00 -15.35 -17.75
CA GLU A 172 -28.57 -16.60 -18.37
C GLU A 172 -29.69 -17.65 -18.42
N GLU A 173 -30.48 -17.79 -17.35
CA GLU A 173 -31.61 -18.72 -17.28
C GLU A 173 -32.73 -18.32 -18.25
N ALA A 174 -33.06 -17.03 -18.34
CA ALA A 174 -34.01 -16.51 -19.31
C ALA A 174 -33.53 -16.71 -20.75
N GLU A 175 -32.23 -16.54 -21.03
CA GLU A 175 -31.65 -16.83 -22.35
C GLU A 175 -31.72 -18.33 -22.67
N LYS A 176 -31.36 -19.20 -21.71
CA LYS A 176 -31.43 -20.67 -21.87
C LYS A 176 -32.85 -21.14 -22.18
N GLU A 177 -33.89 -20.63 -21.51
CA GLU A 177 -35.28 -20.98 -21.84
C GLU A 177 -35.77 -20.29 -23.13
N ARG A 178 -35.36 -19.05 -23.46
CA ARG A 178 -35.65 -18.45 -24.79
C ARG A 178 -35.13 -19.31 -25.93
N VAL A 179 -33.86 -19.75 -25.87
CA VAL A 179 -33.26 -20.65 -26.86
C VAL A 179 -33.99 -22.00 -26.90
N ARG A 180 -34.48 -22.50 -25.75
CA ARG A 180 -35.32 -23.71 -25.69
C ARG A 180 -36.69 -23.51 -26.34
N GLN A 181 -37.33 -22.35 -26.15
CA GLN A 181 -38.61 -21.98 -26.77
C GLN A 181 -38.49 -21.82 -28.28
N GLU A 182 -37.46 -21.12 -28.77
CA GLU A 182 -37.17 -21.05 -30.21
C GLU A 182 -36.95 -22.45 -30.82
N ARG A 183 -36.22 -23.34 -30.13
CA ARG A 183 -36.04 -24.73 -30.58
C ARG A 183 -37.35 -25.52 -30.62
N LYS A 184 -38.31 -25.25 -29.72
CA LYS A 184 -39.67 -25.82 -29.76
C LYS A 184 -40.44 -25.26 -30.97
N GLN A 185 -40.47 -23.94 -31.16
CA GLN A 185 -41.17 -23.27 -32.27
C GLN A 185 -40.64 -23.72 -33.64
N LYS A 186 -39.31 -23.73 -33.83
CA LYS A 186 -38.65 -24.19 -35.07
C LYS A 186 -38.98 -25.66 -35.39
N LYS A 187 -39.15 -26.52 -34.38
CA LYS A 187 -39.64 -27.90 -34.57
C LYS A 187 -41.12 -27.96 -35.00
N MET A 188 -41.98 -27.16 -34.36
CA MET A 188 -43.42 -27.11 -34.72
C MET A 188 -43.61 -26.61 -36.15
N ALA A 189 -42.97 -25.51 -36.53
CA ALA A 189 -43.03 -24.96 -37.88
C ALA A 189 -42.49 -25.94 -38.95
N ASN A 190 -41.42 -26.67 -38.65
CA ASN A 190 -40.89 -27.71 -39.54
C ASN A 190 -41.76 -28.96 -39.62
N LYS A 191 -42.61 -29.25 -38.61
CA LYS A 191 -43.65 -30.28 -38.72
C LYS A 191 -44.78 -29.77 -39.62
N GLN A 192 -45.28 -28.58 -39.32
CA GLN A 192 -46.44 -28.01 -40.01
C GLN A 192 -46.19 -27.86 -41.52
N LYS A 193 -45.00 -27.39 -41.93
CA LYS A 193 -44.60 -27.39 -43.35
C LYS A 193 -44.64 -28.77 -44.03
N LYS A 194 -44.31 -29.85 -43.32
CA LYS A 194 -44.41 -31.23 -43.85
C LYS A 194 -45.84 -31.74 -43.89
N ASP A 195 -46.68 -31.28 -42.97
CA ASP A 195 -48.11 -31.56 -42.99
C ASP A 195 -48.79 -30.77 -44.14
N ASP A 196 -48.32 -29.55 -44.46
CA ASP A 196 -48.77 -28.70 -45.58
C ASP A 196 -48.26 -29.20 -46.96
N GLU A 197 -47.05 -29.77 -47.04
CA GLU A 197 -46.50 -30.41 -48.24
C GLU A 197 -47.08 -31.83 -48.51
N ALA A 198 -48.01 -32.31 -47.68
CA ALA A 198 -48.66 -33.60 -47.89
C ALA A 198 -49.54 -33.56 -49.18
N PRO A 199 -49.35 -34.48 -50.14
CA PRO A 199 -50.02 -34.40 -51.42
C PRO A 199 -51.52 -34.65 -51.29
N ARG A 200 -52.33 -33.66 -51.71
CA ARG A 200 -53.76 -33.86 -51.97
C ARG A 200 -53.91 -34.91 -53.07
N LYS A 201 -54.47 -36.07 -52.72
CA LYS A 201 -54.99 -37.02 -53.69
C LYS A 201 -56.40 -36.59 -54.06
N ASP A 202 -56.64 -36.40 -55.35
CA ASP A 202 -57.66 -37.13 -56.13
C ASP A 202 -58.07 -36.30 -57.36
N GLU A 203 -57.66 -36.79 -58.54
CA GLU A 203 -58.37 -36.78 -59.84
C GLU A 203 -57.41 -37.37 -60.91
N PRO A 204 -57.85 -38.31 -61.77
CA PRO A 204 -56.97 -38.98 -62.74
C PRO A 204 -57.00 -38.32 -64.13
N SER A 205 -55.84 -38.26 -64.81
CA SER A 205 -55.74 -37.85 -66.22
C SER A 205 -54.65 -38.66 -66.95
N PRO A 206 -54.84 -39.06 -68.23
CA PRO A 206 -54.08 -40.15 -68.84
C PRO A 206 -52.72 -39.76 -69.45
N ALA A 207 -51.91 -40.77 -69.74
CA ALA A 207 -50.53 -40.62 -70.20
C ALA A 207 -50.36 -40.37 -71.71
N SER A 208 -49.25 -39.72 -72.09
CA SER A 208 -48.65 -39.76 -73.43
C SER A 208 -47.11 -39.84 -73.32
N LYS A 209 -46.43 -40.32 -74.37
CA LYS A 209 -45.03 -40.83 -74.33
C LYS A 209 -44.03 -39.98 -75.13
N ALA A 210 -42.81 -39.83 -74.62
CA ALA A 210 -41.51 -39.62 -75.32
C ALA A 210 -40.43 -39.26 -74.27
N GLY A 211 -39.15 -39.68 -74.29
CA GLY A 211 -38.41 -40.60 -75.18
C GLY A 211 -38.04 -39.98 -76.54
N SER A 212 -36.80 -39.59 -76.85
CA SER A 212 -35.51 -39.73 -76.12
C SER A 212 -34.54 -38.60 -76.59
N GLU A 213 -33.19 -38.56 -76.52
CA GLU A 213 -32.13 -39.57 -76.32
C GLU A 213 -30.82 -38.95 -75.75
N ASN A 214 -29.87 -39.81 -75.37
CA ASN A 214 -28.54 -39.58 -74.74
C ASN A 214 -27.43 -38.88 -75.55
N LEU A 215 -26.37 -38.43 -74.83
CA LEU A 215 -24.90 -38.68 -74.99
C LEU A 215 -24.11 -37.69 -74.09
N SER A 216 -23.01 -38.00 -73.39
CA SER A 216 -22.35 -39.28 -73.02
C SER A 216 -21.32 -39.03 -71.86
N ASN A 217 -20.84 -40.10 -71.21
CA ASN A 217 -19.56 -40.32 -70.48
C ASN A 217 -18.76 -39.15 -69.81
N GLY A 218 -18.07 -39.36 -68.67
CA GLY A 218 -17.78 -40.61 -67.96
C GLY A 218 -16.90 -40.43 -66.71
N SER A 219 -16.27 -41.51 -66.25
CA SER A 219 -15.59 -41.63 -64.94
C SER A 219 -14.22 -40.94 -64.83
N GLY A 220 -13.90 -40.36 -63.67
CA GLY A 220 -12.54 -39.83 -63.40
C GLY A 220 -12.19 -39.58 -61.92
N LYS A 221 -11.26 -40.38 -61.39
CA LYS A 221 -10.45 -40.15 -60.16
C LYS A 221 -9.07 -40.79 -60.42
N PRO A 222 -7.97 -40.37 -59.75
CA PRO A 222 -7.76 -39.18 -58.92
C PRO A 222 -6.54 -38.32 -59.39
N ALA A 223 -6.48 -37.04 -58.98
CA ALA A 223 -5.26 -36.24 -59.12
C ALA A 223 -5.08 -35.24 -57.96
N LYS A 224 -3.82 -34.89 -57.66
CA LYS A 224 -3.42 -34.00 -56.55
C LYS A 224 -3.70 -32.54 -56.88
N LYS A 225 -4.01 -31.71 -55.88
CA LYS A 225 -3.92 -30.23 -55.96
C LYS A 225 -2.82 -29.70 -55.01
N PRO A 226 -2.20 -28.55 -55.33
CA PRO A 226 -0.94 -28.13 -54.72
C PRO A 226 -1.11 -27.48 -53.35
N LYS A 227 0.02 -27.35 -52.64
CA LYS A 227 0.16 -26.49 -51.46
C LYS A 227 -0.14 -25.04 -51.85
N ASN A 228 -0.81 -24.30 -50.98
CA ASN A 228 -0.79 -22.84 -50.99
C ASN A 228 -0.60 -22.34 -49.55
N ALA A 229 0.01 -21.17 -49.37
CA ALA A 229 0.75 -20.87 -48.14
C ALA A 229 -0.11 -20.48 -46.93
N ASP A 230 0.23 -21.03 -45.76
CA ASP A 230 -0.13 -20.47 -44.45
C ASP A 230 0.60 -19.14 -44.25
N THR A 231 0.01 -18.03 -44.69
CA THR A 231 0.48 -16.67 -44.35
C THR A 231 0.10 -16.35 -42.90
N LYS A 232 0.61 -17.15 -41.95
CA LYS A 232 0.42 -16.99 -40.52
C LYS A 232 1.15 -15.74 -40.06
N SER A 233 0.45 -14.61 -40.06
CA SER A 233 0.98 -13.31 -39.65
C SER A 233 1.55 -13.38 -38.23
N ARG A 234 2.88 -13.51 -38.14
CA ARG A 234 3.62 -13.42 -36.89
C ARG A 234 3.73 -11.95 -36.51
N MET A 235 2.62 -11.41 -36.02
CA MET A 235 2.54 -10.04 -35.49
C MET A 235 3.71 -9.82 -34.54
N SER A 236 4.56 -8.84 -34.86
CA SER A 236 5.87 -8.71 -34.21
C SER A 236 5.71 -8.52 -32.71
N TRP A 237 6.67 -9.00 -31.93
CA TRP A 237 6.68 -8.79 -30.47
C TRP A 237 6.62 -7.30 -30.12
N LEU A 238 7.22 -6.43 -30.95
CA LEU A 238 7.10 -4.98 -30.85
C LEU A 238 5.67 -4.47 -31.13
N SER A 239 4.95 -5.07 -32.07
CA SER A 239 3.55 -4.75 -32.35
C SER A 239 2.63 -5.16 -31.18
N ILE A 240 2.86 -6.34 -30.61
CA ILE A 240 2.13 -6.84 -29.44
C ILE A 240 2.42 -5.96 -28.22
N LEU A 241 3.68 -5.58 -28.00
CA LEU A 241 4.08 -4.68 -26.92
C LEU A 241 3.49 -3.27 -27.11
N ALA A 242 3.47 -2.72 -28.32
CA ALA A 242 2.84 -1.44 -28.61
C ALA A 242 1.33 -1.45 -28.34
N ILE A 243 0.63 -2.52 -28.74
CA ILE A 243 -0.80 -2.72 -28.42
C ILE A 243 -1.00 -2.85 -26.91
N LEU A 244 -0.15 -3.61 -26.21
CA LEU A 244 -0.22 -3.76 -24.75
C LEU A 244 -0.03 -2.41 -24.04
N MET A 245 0.98 -1.62 -24.44
CA MET A 245 1.26 -0.29 -23.88
C MET A 245 0.14 0.71 -24.21
N ALA A 246 -0.48 0.63 -25.39
CA ALA A 246 -1.65 1.44 -25.73
C ALA A 246 -2.87 1.07 -24.87
N VAL A 247 -3.14 -0.22 -24.66
CA VAL A 247 -4.21 -0.69 -23.76
C VAL A 247 -3.94 -0.28 -22.31
N ILE A 248 -2.69 -0.39 -21.83
CA ILE A 248 -2.29 0.09 -20.50
C ILE A 248 -2.46 1.61 -20.39
N GLY A 249 -2.09 2.38 -21.42
CA GLY A 249 -2.32 3.83 -21.47
C GLY A 249 -3.79 4.21 -21.45
N ILE A 250 -4.65 3.46 -22.16
CA ILE A 250 -6.12 3.64 -22.15
C ILE A 250 -6.71 3.24 -20.79
N LEU A 251 -6.20 2.21 -20.13
CA LEU A 251 -6.63 1.82 -18.78
C LEU A 251 -6.21 2.85 -17.72
N ILE A 252 -4.99 3.38 -17.79
CA ILE A 252 -4.49 4.43 -16.88
C ILE A 252 -5.24 5.75 -17.13
N GLY A 253 -5.41 6.16 -18.39
CA GLY A 253 -6.20 7.34 -18.75
C GLY A 253 -7.68 7.20 -18.39
N GLY A 254 -8.25 6.00 -18.54
CA GLY A 254 -9.60 5.65 -18.10
C GLY A 254 -9.76 5.74 -16.58
N LEU A 255 -8.81 5.22 -15.81
CA LEU A 255 -8.77 5.40 -14.35
C LEU A 255 -8.64 6.88 -13.96
N TYR A 256 -7.81 7.64 -14.66
CA TYR A 256 -7.60 9.07 -14.39
C TYR A 256 -8.86 9.92 -14.67
N THR A 257 -9.58 9.63 -15.76
CA THR A 257 -10.84 10.29 -16.11
C THR A 257 -12.03 9.85 -15.25
N VAL A 258 -12.11 8.57 -14.88
CA VAL A 258 -13.11 8.07 -13.91
C VAL A 258 -12.89 8.65 -12.50
N CYS A 259 -11.66 9.01 -12.13
CA CYS A 259 -11.38 9.76 -10.90
C CYS A 259 -11.80 11.24 -10.96
N GLN A 260 -11.90 11.85 -12.15
CA GLN A 260 -12.38 13.23 -12.31
C GLN A 260 -13.91 13.32 -12.22
N ASP A 261 -14.65 12.38 -12.82
CA ASP A 261 -16.10 12.52 -13.01
C ASP A 261 -16.96 11.66 -12.05
N LYS A 262 -17.39 12.29 -10.93
CA LYS A 262 -18.51 11.90 -10.04
C LYS A 262 -18.40 10.59 -9.23
N LYS A 263 -17.73 10.65 -8.07
CA LYS A 263 -18.40 10.68 -6.73
C LYS A 263 -17.40 10.60 -5.56
N GLN A 264 -17.47 11.57 -4.64
CA GLN A 264 -16.53 11.74 -3.50
C GLN A 264 -16.51 10.60 -2.47
N GLY A 265 -17.43 9.62 -2.53
CA GLY A 265 -17.52 8.54 -1.53
C GLY A 265 -16.54 7.37 -1.69
N VAL A 266 -15.81 7.26 -2.80
CA VAL A 266 -14.92 6.09 -3.06
C VAL A 266 -13.44 6.43 -2.87
N CYS A 267 -12.99 7.59 -3.36
CA CYS A 267 -11.59 7.99 -3.28
C CYS A 267 -11.13 8.24 -1.83
N ASP A 268 -11.97 8.81 -0.98
CA ASP A 268 -11.60 9.12 0.41
C ASP A 268 -11.41 7.86 1.28
N GLN A 269 -12.06 6.73 0.93
CA GLN A 269 -11.97 5.47 1.71
C GLN A 269 -10.73 4.62 1.37
N TYR A 270 -10.18 4.72 0.15
CA TYR A 270 -9.07 3.86 -0.31
C TYR A 270 -7.89 4.65 -0.90
N TRP A 271 -8.16 5.73 -1.64
CA TRP A 271 -7.11 6.48 -2.31
C TRP A 271 -6.37 7.43 -1.36
N ARG A 272 -7.05 8.20 -0.49
CA ARG A 272 -6.33 9.09 0.45
C ARG A 272 -5.38 8.38 1.42
N PRO A 273 -5.70 7.21 2.01
CA PRO A 273 -4.74 6.47 2.81
C PRO A 273 -3.54 5.97 1.99
N ALA A 274 -3.77 5.51 0.76
CA ALA A 274 -2.72 5.06 -0.15
C ALA A 274 -1.84 6.22 -0.66
N GLU A 275 -2.44 7.36 -1.01
CA GLU A 275 -1.73 8.56 -1.46
C GLU A 275 -0.98 9.24 -0.31
N THR A 276 -1.54 9.25 0.90
CA THR A 276 -0.84 9.73 2.10
C THR A 276 0.31 8.79 2.47
N ARG A 277 0.10 7.46 2.49
CA ARG A 277 1.20 6.48 2.64
C ARG A 277 2.26 6.64 1.54
N ALA A 278 1.87 6.87 0.29
CA ALA A 278 2.80 7.13 -0.80
C ALA A 278 3.52 8.47 -0.67
N ARG A 279 2.89 9.54 -0.18
CA ARG A 279 3.52 10.84 0.09
C ARG A 279 4.49 10.76 1.29
N VAL A 280 4.15 10.02 2.34
CA VAL A 280 5.06 9.75 3.48
C VAL A 280 6.23 8.86 3.02
N PHE A 281 5.96 7.80 2.25
CA PHE A 281 7.00 6.97 1.66
C PHE A 281 7.91 7.77 0.73
N LEU A 282 7.37 8.63 -0.14
CA LEU A 282 8.15 9.51 -1.02
C LEU A 282 8.88 10.61 -0.24
N ALA A 283 8.35 11.09 0.88
CA ALA A 283 9.06 12.02 1.76
C ALA A 283 10.23 11.33 2.47
N ASN A 284 10.01 10.14 3.04
CA ASN A 284 11.02 9.36 3.76
C ASN A 284 12.07 8.76 2.81
N VAL A 285 11.68 8.42 1.57
CA VAL A 285 12.61 8.17 0.47
C VAL A 285 13.39 9.46 0.19
N LYS A 286 12.74 10.61 -0.03
CA LYS A 286 13.44 11.87 -0.35
C LYS A 286 14.40 12.35 0.74
N THR A 287 14.15 12.07 2.02
CA THR A 287 15.10 12.34 3.12
C THR A 287 16.22 11.30 3.17
N ASN A 288 15.92 10.00 3.09
CA ASN A 288 16.96 8.95 3.16
C ASN A 288 17.85 8.93 1.90
N THR A 289 17.27 9.12 0.71
CA THR A 289 18.05 9.36 -0.53
C THR A 289 18.66 10.75 -0.54
N GLY A 290 18.11 11.72 0.18
CA GLY A 290 18.76 13.01 0.42
C GLY A 290 20.10 12.81 1.12
N GLU A 291 20.11 12.12 2.26
CA GLU A 291 21.35 11.77 2.95
C GLU A 291 22.26 10.85 2.13
N LEU A 292 21.74 9.83 1.45
CA LEU A 292 22.58 8.91 0.66
C LEU A 292 23.22 9.64 -0.53
N PHE A 293 22.45 10.44 -1.26
CA PHE A 293 22.95 11.21 -2.40
C PHE A 293 23.92 12.28 -1.93
N GLN A 294 23.63 13.00 -0.84
CA GLN A 294 24.51 14.03 -0.31
C GLN A 294 25.82 13.44 0.25
N LYS A 295 25.78 12.32 0.98
CA LYS A 295 26.99 11.58 1.38
C LYS A 295 27.79 11.09 0.16
N SER A 296 27.12 10.73 -0.94
CA SER A 296 27.80 10.35 -2.19
C SER A 296 28.40 11.55 -2.92
N THR A 297 27.72 12.70 -2.98
CA THR A 297 28.25 13.92 -3.59
C THR A 297 29.39 14.50 -2.77
N ASP A 298 29.32 14.45 -1.44
CA ASP A 298 30.39 14.92 -0.57
C ASP A 298 31.63 14.01 -0.69
N ALA A 299 31.45 12.69 -0.80
CA ALA A 299 32.54 11.76 -1.09
C ALA A 299 33.17 12.01 -2.47
N VAL A 300 32.36 12.23 -3.51
CA VAL A 300 32.82 12.52 -4.88
C VAL A 300 33.49 13.90 -4.97
N LEU A 301 32.96 14.92 -4.30
CA LEU A 301 33.49 16.28 -4.29
C LEU A 301 34.80 16.37 -3.47
N ASN A 302 34.88 15.66 -2.35
CA ASN A 302 36.11 15.57 -1.55
C ASN A 302 37.19 14.75 -2.29
N TYR A 303 36.81 13.69 -3.02
CA TYR A 303 37.71 13.03 -3.98
C TYR A 303 38.17 13.99 -5.08
N TYR A 304 37.25 14.69 -5.75
CA TYR A 304 37.56 15.65 -6.81
C TYR A 304 38.54 16.73 -6.32
N ASN A 305 38.25 17.36 -5.17
CA ASN A 305 39.12 18.38 -4.58
C ASN A 305 40.49 17.83 -4.15
N LYS A 306 40.59 16.57 -3.72
CA LYS A 306 41.86 15.92 -3.34
C LYS A 306 42.77 15.61 -4.52
N TYR A 307 42.22 15.39 -5.72
CA TYR A 307 42.99 14.97 -6.90
C TYR A 307 43.10 16.03 -8.00
N MET A 308 42.07 16.86 -8.22
CA MET A 308 42.07 17.89 -9.29
C MET A 308 42.73 19.20 -8.86
N ASN A 309 42.65 19.60 -7.59
CA ASN A 309 43.30 20.83 -7.10
C ASN A 309 44.81 20.65 -6.82
N ARG A 310 45.46 19.69 -7.48
CA ARG A 310 46.88 19.37 -7.29
C ARG A 310 47.80 19.93 -8.38
N GLU A 311 47.24 20.52 -9.44
CA GLU A 311 48.00 21.10 -10.57
C GLU A 311 48.07 22.65 -10.56
N THR A 312 47.59 23.32 -9.50
CA THR A 312 47.58 24.80 -9.38
C THR A 312 48.44 25.33 -8.24
N SER A 313 49.67 24.82 -8.09
CA SER A 313 50.71 25.42 -7.22
C SER A 313 52.15 25.24 -7.74
N THR A 314 52.32 25.42 -9.04
CA THR A 314 53.57 25.84 -9.69
C THR A 314 53.23 27.05 -10.57
N GLU A 315 53.96 28.17 -10.58
CA GLU A 315 55.26 28.47 -9.98
C GLU A 315 55.40 29.99 -9.76
N LYS A 316 56.09 30.42 -8.69
CA LYS A 316 56.87 31.67 -8.71
C LYS A 316 57.94 31.66 -7.60
N LYS A 317 59.21 31.71 -8.01
CA LYS A 317 60.37 31.82 -7.11
C LYS A 317 60.84 33.27 -7.02
N THR A 318 61.11 33.74 -5.81
CA THR A 318 62.36 34.42 -5.47
C THR A 318 62.65 34.25 -3.96
N PRO A 319 63.91 34.21 -3.51
CA PRO A 319 64.24 33.79 -2.14
C PRO A 319 64.68 34.94 -1.24
N GLU A 320 64.49 34.81 0.09
CA GLU A 320 65.48 35.35 1.02
C GLU A 320 65.59 34.58 2.36
N ASN A 321 66.74 34.79 2.98
CA ASN A 321 67.49 33.96 3.92
C ASN A 321 66.93 33.78 5.36
N THR A 322 67.11 32.57 5.87
CA THR A 322 67.60 32.19 7.23
C THR A 322 66.95 32.71 8.52
N LYS A 323 66.74 31.75 9.44
CA LYS A 323 66.84 31.85 10.93
C LYS A 323 65.74 32.72 11.60
N ASN A 324 65.23 32.37 12.78
CA ASN A 324 65.95 31.71 13.87
C ASN A 324 65.04 30.80 14.73
N THR A 325 65.68 30.01 15.61
CA THR A 325 65.02 29.14 16.60
C THR A 325 64.83 29.83 17.96
N GLY A 326 63.78 29.45 18.69
CA GLY A 326 63.89 29.23 20.14
C GLY A 326 63.14 30.19 21.09
N SER A 327 62.18 29.60 21.80
CA SER A 327 62.10 29.59 23.28
C SER A 327 61.81 30.88 24.10
N THR A 328 61.20 30.63 25.28
CA THR A 328 61.38 31.39 26.55
C THR A 328 60.82 32.83 26.65
N VAL A 329 60.32 33.34 27.81
CA VAL A 329 59.74 32.69 29.02
C VAL A 329 58.98 33.73 29.88
N LYS A 330 57.93 33.30 30.61
CA LYS A 330 57.28 33.84 31.85
C LYS A 330 56.99 35.36 32.08
N GLU A 331 56.00 35.58 32.96
CA GLU A 331 55.95 36.64 34.01
C GLU A 331 55.69 38.11 33.55
N LYS A 332 55.00 39.00 34.30
CA LYS A 332 54.30 38.91 35.61
C LYS A 332 53.34 40.13 35.81
N THR A 333 52.17 39.94 36.46
CA THR A 333 51.40 40.98 37.23
C THR A 333 50.96 42.29 36.51
N ALA A 334 50.09 43.17 37.02
CA ALA A 334 48.87 43.10 37.87
C ALA A 334 48.15 44.49 37.86
N HIS A 335 47.00 44.61 38.56
CA HIS A 335 46.19 45.85 38.78
C HIS A 335 45.38 46.35 37.55
N LYS A 336 44.05 46.57 37.67
CA LYS A 336 43.28 47.76 38.13
C LYS A 336 43.34 48.96 37.16
N GLU A 337 42.32 49.81 37.00
CA GLU A 337 40.89 49.83 37.40
C GLU A 337 39.99 49.60 36.14
N ASN A 338 38.67 49.33 36.13
CA ASN A 338 37.49 49.71 36.93
C ASN A 338 37.03 51.19 36.86
N VAL A 339 36.52 51.62 35.70
CA VAL A 339 35.65 52.81 35.56
C VAL A 339 34.45 52.45 34.66
N GLN A 340 33.28 53.00 34.97
CA GLN A 340 32.03 52.82 34.21
C GLN A 340 31.91 53.84 33.07
N THR A 341 31.38 53.41 31.92
CA THR A 341 30.13 53.91 31.30
C THR A 341 29.68 52.92 30.24
#